data_AF-A0A9E3IZW3-F1
#
_entry.id   AF-A0A9E3IZW3-F1
#
_cell.length_a   1.000
_cell.length_b   1.000
_cell.length_c   1.000
_cell.angle_alpha   90.00
_cell.angle_beta   90.00
_cell.angle_gamma   90.00
#
_symmetry.space_group_name_H-M   'P 1'
#
loop_
_entity.id
_entity.type
_entity.pdbx_description
1 polymer ?
#
loop_
_entity_poly.entity_id
_entity_poly.type
_entity_poly.pdbx_seq_one_letter_code
_entity_poly.pdbx_strand_id
1 'polypeptide(L)'
;MADSLTLIDMFVRGLAAGAMAVMALAIWRSAVARAVRLVGLALGISTICWLICESHPLWSAFGDAYVLALLSMPVGGLFWLFVIGVFEDQPITPWRLAPALVLLASGAPFPLGSAPEALWLTRNVLSGILAVHAGLVIARGWRGDLVESRRRVRGALLGLVSLYVVMEVAVSILHRLDPGHPWLIVSVGEPLGGAIIAALILAMAVLFLQARASLFEPARRVEAAQDPRGDAADRAALERLQARMAAEGWRREGLTIGALAEELALPEHRLRRLINQRLGHRNFADFVNSYRIEAAKRRLADPGDARTTVAAIAFDLGYGSLGPFNRAFRAATGLSPTEWRRAELARTSPKLSEAV
;
A
#
# COMPACT_ATOMS: atom_id res chain seq x y z
N MET A 1 10.97 -9.57 -40.21
CA MET A 1 10.07 -9.71 -39.03
C MET A 1 10.81 -9.52 -37.72
N ALA A 2 11.99 -10.12 -37.52
CA ALA A 2 12.81 -9.95 -36.31
C ALA A 2 13.11 -8.46 -35.99
N ASP A 3 13.59 -7.68 -36.95
CA ASP A 3 13.92 -6.26 -36.73
C ASP A 3 12.71 -5.40 -36.31
N SER A 4 11.53 -5.68 -36.88
CA SER A 4 10.30 -4.96 -36.54
C SER A 4 9.84 -5.26 -35.11
N LEU A 5 9.99 -6.50 -34.64
CA LEU A 5 9.66 -6.88 -33.27
C LEU A 5 10.62 -6.24 -32.26
N THR A 6 11.91 -6.20 -32.57
CA THR A 6 12.92 -5.51 -31.75
C THR A 6 12.63 -4.02 -31.63
N LEU A 7 12.25 -3.36 -32.72
CA LEU A 7 11.85 -1.94 -32.69
C LEU A 7 10.60 -1.72 -31.81
N ILE A 8 9.62 -2.62 -31.89
CA ILE A 8 8.42 -2.56 -31.05
C ILE A 8 8.78 -2.72 -29.56
N ASP A 9 9.65 -3.67 -29.20
CA ASP A 9 10.14 -3.86 -27.82
C ASP A 9 10.81 -2.59 -27.28
N MET A 10 11.79 -2.05 -28.02
CA MET A 10 12.49 -0.84 -27.63
C MET A 10 11.54 0.35 -27.46
N PHE A 11 10.56 0.47 -28.36
CA PHE A 11 9.54 1.51 -28.29
C PHE A 11 8.66 1.39 -27.03
N VAL A 12 8.12 0.19 -26.76
CA VAL A 12 7.26 -0.05 -25.59
C VAL A 12 8.03 0.15 -24.28
N ARG A 13 9.29 -0.30 -24.21
CA ARG A 13 10.18 -0.07 -23.06
C ARG A 13 10.50 1.41 -22.87
N GLY A 14 10.78 2.13 -23.95
CA GLY A 14 10.99 3.57 -23.92
C GLY A 14 9.78 4.34 -23.40
N LEU A 15 8.57 3.96 -23.84
CA LEU A 15 7.31 4.51 -23.32
C LEU A 15 7.13 4.19 -21.83
N ALA A 16 7.36 2.95 -21.42
CA ALA A 16 7.26 2.54 -20.02
C ALA A 16 8.27 3.30 -19.13
N ALA A 17 9.52 3.45 -19.58
CA ALA A 17 10.55 4.20 -18.87
C ALA A 17 10.18 5.68 -18.74
N GLY A 18 9.68 6.30 -19.82
CA GLY A 18 9.18 7.68 -19.80
C GLY A 18 8.00 7.86 -18.84
N ALA A 19 7.02 6.95 -18.87
CA ALA A 19 5.88 6.97 -17.96
C ALA A 19 6.30 6.81 -16.49
N MET A 20 7.26 5.94 -16.20
CA MET A 20 7.84 5.77 -14.87
C MET A 20 8.58 7.02 -14.40
N ALA A 21 9.34 7.69 -15.28
CA ALA A 21 10.01 8.94 -14.95
C ALA A 21 9.00 10.06 -14.61
N VAL A 22 7.94 10.18 -15.41
CA VAL A 22 6.85 11.15 -15.15
C VAL A 22 6.13 10.83 -13.84
N MET A 23 5.85 9.55 -13.56
CA MET A 23 5.25 9.11 -12.31
C MET A 23 6.15 9.45 -11.10
N ALA A 24 7.44 9.13 -11.17
CA ALA A 24 8.40 9.44 -10.11
C ALA A 24 8.47 10.96 -9.84
N LEU A 25 8.49 11.78 -10.89
CA LEU A 25 8.48 13.24 -10.77
C LEU A 25 7.16 13.76 -10.19
N ALA A 26 6.02 13.20 -10.61
CA ALA A 26 4.72 13.56 -10.08
C ALA A 26 4.61 13.27 -8.57
N ILE A 27 5.11 12.11 -8.13
CA ILE A 27 5.17 11.76 -6.70
C ILE A 27 6.12 12.69 -5.96
N TRP A 28 7.30 12.98 -6.51
CA TRP A 28 8.28 13.89 -5.90
C TRP A 28 7.71 15.30 -5.63
N ARG A 29 6.88 15.80 -6.55
CA ARG A 29 6.23 17.11 -6.44
C ARG A 29 4.95 17.12 -5.58
N SER A 30 4.48 15.96 -5.13
CA SER A 30 3.25 15.86 -4.35
C SER A 30 3.44 16.19 -2.86
N ALA A 31 2.32 16.30 -2.14
CA ALA A 31 2.28 16.61 -0.71
C ALA A 31 2.49 15.40 0.22
N VAL A 32 2.80 14.21 -0.32
CA VAL A 32 3.00 13.01 0.50
C VAL A 32 4.28 13.08 1.34
N ALA A 33 4.34 12.24 2.37
CA ALA A 33 5.49 12.14 3.25
C ALA A 33 6.82 11.98 2.48
N ARG A 34 7.88 12.65 2.93
CA ARG A 34 9.22 12.64 2.29
C ARG A 34 9.73 11.22 2.01
N ALA A 35 9.49 10.28 2.92
CA ALA A 35 9.90 8.89 2.74
C ALA A 35 9.20 8.23 1.54
N VAL A 36 7.90 8.45 1.34
CA VAL A 36 7.16 7.94 0.19
C VAL A 36 7.67 8.55 -1.12
N ARG A 37 8.03 9.85 -1.11
CA ARG A 37 8.64 10.51 -2.26
C ARG A 37 9.98 9.90 -2.66
N LEU A 38 10.84 9.64 -1.69
CA LEU A 38 12.14 8.99 -1.91
C LEU A 38 11.98 7.56 -2.43
N VAL A 39 11.05 6.78 -1.86
CA VAL A 39 10.77 5.42 -2.33
C VAL A 39 10.17 5.41 -3.73
N GLY A 40 9.26 6.33 -4.05
CA GLY A 40 8.71 6.47 -5.40
C GLY A 40 9.78 6.83 -6.44
N LEU A 41 10.72 7.72 -6.09
CA LEU A 41 11.86 8.06 -6.94
C LEU A 41 12.79 6.85 -7.14
N ALA A 42 13.15 6.17 -6.07
CA ALA A 42 14.00 4.98 -6.12
C ALA A 42 13.35 3.85 -6.95
N LEU A 43 12.05 3.63 -6.78
CA LEU A 43 11.28 2.67 -7.58
C LEU A 43 11.32 3.04 -9.07
N GLY A 44 11.11 4.32 -9.40
CA GLY A 44 11.20 4.82 -10.77
C GLY A 44 12.57 4.54 -11.40
N ILE A 45 13.65 4.93 -10.72
CA ILE A 45 15.03 4.69 -11.18
C ILE A 45 15.29 3.19 -11.37
N SER A 46 14.95 2.38 -10.36
CA SER A 46 15.19 0.94 -10.37
C SER A 46 14.43 0.24 -11.51
N THR A 47 13.18 0.63 -11.74
CA THR A 47 12.34 0.09 -12.83
C THR A 47 12.88 0.49 -14.20
N ILE A 48 13.34 1.74 -14.38
CA ILE A 48 13.95 2.18 -15.63
C ILE A 48 15.24 1.40 -15.91
N CYS A 49 16.10 1.22 -14.90
CA CYS A 49 17.32 0.43 -15.05
C CYS A 49 16.98 -1.03 -15.44
N TRP A 50 15.96 -1.60 -14.81
CA TRP A 50 15.48 -2.94 -15.14
C TRP A 50 14.98 -3.06 -16.58
N LEU A 51 14.15 -2.10 -17.03
CA LEU A 51 13.65 -2.05 -18.41
C LEU A 51 14.77 -1.97 -19.45
N ILE A 52 15.88 -1.29 -19.13
CA ILE A 52 17.06 -1.19 -19.99
C ILE A 52 17.80 -2.53 -20.01
N CYS A 53 18.14 -3.08 -18.83
CA CYS A 53 18.97 -4.29 -18.71
C CYS A 53 18.32 -5.55 -19.28
N GLU A 54 16.99 -5.61 -19.35
CA GLU A 54 16.27 -6.77 -19.86
C GLU A 54 16.19 -6.79 -21.42
N SER A 55 16.50 -5.68 -22.09
CA SER A 55 16.56 -5.59 -23.55
C SER A 55 18.02 -5.54 -24.01
N HIS A 56 18.48 -6.59 -24.71
CA HIS A 56 19.87 -6.68 -25.16
C HIS A 56 20.32 -5.48 -26.02
N PRO A 57 19.54 -4.99 -27.02
CA PRO A 57 19.92 -3.80 -27.79
C PRO A 57 20.00 -2.52 -26.94
N LEU A 58 19.10 -2.34 -25.97
CA LEU A 58 19.15 -1.17 -25.08
C LEU A 58 20.34 -1.28 -24.13
N TRP A 59 20.54 -2.43 -23.51
CA TRP A 59 21.59 -2.60 -22.51
C TRP A 59 23.00 -2.44 -23.12
N SER A 60 23.22 -3.01 -24.31
CA SER A 60 24.46 -2.85 -25.07
C SER A 60 24.70 -1.39 -25.51
N ALA A 61 23.64 -0.63 -25.83
CA ALA A 61 23.77 0.80 -26.12
C ALA A 61 24.27 1.63 -24.92
N PHE A 62 24.11 1.13 -23.69
CA PHE A 62 24.68 1.71 -22.47
C PHE A 62 26.01 1.06 -22.06
N GLY A 63 26.66 0.31 -22.97
CA GLY A 63 27.96 -0.31 -22.74
C GLY A 63 27.93 -1.41 -21.67
N ASP A 64 26.82 -2.13 -21.57
CA ASP A 64 26.62 -3.22 -20.61
C ASP A 64 26.91 -2.82 -19.14
N ALA A 65 26.61 -1.56 -18.83
CA ALA A 65 26.96 -0.93 -17.56
C ALA A 65 26.42 -1.72 -16.36
N TYR A 66 27.33 -2.33 -15.59
CA TYR A 66 27.00 -3.11 -14.40
C TYR A 66 26.18 -2.34 -13.36
N VAL A 67 26.40 -1.03 -13.24
CA VAL A 67 25.65 -0.17 -12.31
C VAL A 67 24.15 -0.18 -12.60
N LEU A 68 23.73 -0.26 -13.87
CA LEU A 68 22.32 -0.32 -14.24
C LEU A 68 21.69 -1.63 -13.74
N ALA A 69 22.39 -2.76 -13.93
CA ALA A 69 21.92 -4.05 -13.45
C ALA A 69 21.92 -4.15 -11.92
N LEU A 70 22.88 -3.52 -11.23
CA LEU A 70 22.85 -3.45 -9.78
C LEU A 70 21.61 -2.65 -9.30
N LEU A 71 21.35 -1.50 -9.92
CA LEU A 71 20.20 -0.65 -9.60
C LEU A 71 18.85 -1.27 -9.97
N SER A 72 18.80 -2.27 -10.86
CA SER A 72 17.58 -3.02 -11.18
C SER A 72 17.23 -4.11 -10.16
N MET A 73 18.18 -4.55 -9.32
CA MET A 73 17.93 -5.63 -8.36
C MET A 73 16.80 -5.37 -7.35
N PRO A 74 16.62 -4.17 -6.78
CA PRO A 74 15.64 -3.95 -5.72
C PRO A 74 14.21 -3.66 -6.19
N VAL A 75 13.87 -3.79 -7.49
CA VAL A 75 12.54 -3.42 -8.04
C VAL A 75 11.39 -4.01 -7.23
N GLY A 76 11.39 -5.33 -6.99
CA GLY A 76 10.32 -6.00 -6.24
C GLY A 76 10.18 -5.49 -4.79
N GLY A 77 11.31 -5.25 -4.12
CA GLY A 77 11.33 -4.70 -2.76
C GLY A 77 10.86 -3.25 -2.69
N LEU A 78 11.26 -2.42 -3.65
CA LEU A 78 10.85 -1.03 -3.75
C LEU A 78 9.36 -0.90 -4.12
N PHE A 79 8.85 -1.77 -4.99
CA PHE A 79 7.44 -1.81 -5.32
C PHE A 79 6.58 -2.19 -4.11
N TRP A 80 6.97 -3.26 -3.39
CA TRP A 80 6.31 -3.64 -2.14
C TRP A 80 6.31 -2.51 -1.11
N LEU A 81 7.44 -1.83 -0.94
CA LEU A 81 7.55 -0.73 0.01
C LEU A 81 6.71 0.48 -0.42
N PHE A 82 6.66 0.76 -1.71
CA PHE A 82 5.83 1.81 -2.29
C PHE A 82 4.34 1.52 -2.03
N VAL A 83 3.88 0.28 -2.24
CA VAL A 83 2.50 -0.13 -1.93
C VAL A 83 2.17 0.10 -0.45
N ILE A 84 3.06 -0.29 0.47
CA ILE A 84 2.85 -0.04 1.92
C ILE A 84 2.77 1.46 2.19
N GLY A 85 3.71 2.23 1.66
CA GLY A 85 3.77 3.68 1.88
C GLY A 85 2.54 4.44 1.34
N VAL A 86 1.95 3.98 0.25
CA VAL A 86 0.79 4.63 -0.39
C VAL A 86 -0.55 4.14 0.18
N PHE A 87 -0.66 2.87 0.57
CA PHE A 87 -1.95 2.26 0.92
C PHE A 87 -2.18 1.97 2.40
N GLU A 88 -1.14 1.90 3.22
CA GLU A 88 -1.28 1.68 4.66
C GLU A 88 -1.16 2.95 5.51
N ASP A 89 -0.83 4.10 4.91
CA ASP A 89 -0.66 5.39 5.61
C ASP A 89 0.29 5.30 6.83
N GLN A 90 1.20 4.32 6.82
CA GLN A 90 2.17 4.06 7.90
C GLN A 90 3.54 4.63 7.55
N PRO A 91 4.32 5.08 8.55
CA PRO A 91 5.68 5.55 8.31
C PRO A 91 6.56 4.41 7.76
N ILE A 92 7.46 4.78 6.85
CA ILE A 92 8.49 3.88 6.34
C ILE A 92 9.62 3.87 7.36
N THR A 93 9.76 2.76 8.09
CA THR A 93 10.81 2.56 9.09
C THR A 93 12.06 1.92 8.46
N PRO A 94 13.26 2.03 9.06
CA PRO A 94 14.48 1.44 8.52
C PRO A 94 14.38 -0.06 8.23
N TRP A 95 13.70 -0.82 9.10
CA TRP A 95 13.48 -2.26 8.91
C TRP A 95 12.64 -2.60 7.68
N ARG A 96 11.77 -1.68 7.24
CA ARG A 96 11.01 -1.83 6.00
C ARG A 96 11.84 -1.56 4.75
N LEU A 97 13.03 -1.00 4.86
CA LEU A 97 13.97 -0.91 3.74
C LEU A 97 14.72 -2.23 3.52
N ALA A 98 14.76 -3.11 4.53
CA ALA A 98 15.59 -4.31 4.50
C ALA A 98 15.37 -5.20 3.28
N PRO A 99 14.13 -5.51 2.83
CA PRO A 99 13.96 -6.37 1.64
C PRO A 99 14.57 -5.76 0.37
N ALA A 100 14.40 -4.46 0.15
CA ALA A 100 15.00 -3.77 -0.99
C ALA A 100 16.53 -3.72 -0.90
N LEU A 101 17.07 -3.44 0.30
CA LEU A 101 18.51 -3.42 0.53
C LEU A 101 19.17 -4.79 0.38
N VAL A 102 18.51 -5.86 0.83
CA VAL A 102 18.98 -7.24 0.66
C VAL A 102 19.02 -7.61 -0.82
N LEU A 103 17.98 -7.29 -1.59
CA LEU A 103 17.96 -7.53 -3.03
C LEU A 103 19.10 -6.76 -3.74
N LEU A 104 19.28 -5.48 -3.42
CA LEU A 104 20.37 -4.65 -3.95
C LEU A 104 21.75 -5.24 -3.60
N ALA A 105 21.99 -5.49 -2.31
CA ALA A 105 23.28 -5.99 -1.80
C ALA A 105 23.61 -7.38 -2.34
N SER A 106 22.59 -8.20 -2.60
CA SER A 106 22.80 -9.53 -3.17
C SER A 106 23.42 -9.46 -4.56
N GLY A 107 23.18 -8.40 -5.34
CA GLY A 107 23.72 -8.18 -6.68
C GLY A 107 25.21 -7.81 -6.68
N ALA A 108 25.67 -7.03 -5.70
CA ALA A 108 26.99 -6.42 -5.67
C ALA A 108 28.20 -7.36 -5.85
N PRO A 109 28.22 -8.59 -5.30
CA PRO A 109 29.39 -9.47 -5.39
C PRO A 109 29.57 -10.18 -6.73
N PHE A 110 28.57 -10.15 -7.61
CA PHE A 110 28.54 -11.00 -8.80
C PHE A 110 28.50 -10.14 -10.06
N PRO A 111 29.51 -10.25 -10.94
CA PRO A 111 29.37 -9.86 -12.32
C PRO A 111 28.07 -10.40 -12.94
N LEU A 112 27.56 -9.70 -13.95
CA LEU A 112 26.30 -10.04 -14.57
C LEU A 112 26.31 -11.48 -15.10
N GLY A 113 25.28 -12.25 -14.77
CA GLY A 113 25.15 -13.65 -15.17
C GLY A 113 26.07 -14.63 -14.44
N SER A 114 26.95 -14.18 -13.53
CA SER A 114 27.88 -15.06 -12.80
C SER A 114 27.35 -15.47 -11.41
N ALA A 115 26.13 -15.08 -11.06
CA ALA A 115 25.52 -15.43 -9.79
C ALA A 115 25.16 -16.93 -9.74
N PRO A 116 25.37 -17.62 -8.62
CA PRO A 116 24.93 -19.00 -8.46
C PRO A 116 23.42 -19.13 -8.69
N GLU A 117 22.98 -20.24 -9.31
CA GLU A 117 21.56 -20.51 -9.57
C GLU A 117 20.71 -20.43 -8.29
N ALA A 118 21.25 -20.94 -7.17
CA ALA A 118 20.59 -20.85 -5.86
C ALA A 118 20.31 -19.40 -5.44
N LEU A 119 21.21 -18.46 -5.75
CA LEU A 119 21.02 -17.04 -5.44
C LEU A 119 19.96 -16.42 -6.35
N TRP A 120 19.99 -16.73 -7.64
CA TRP A 120 18.95 -16.31 -8.58
C TRP A 120 17.56 -16.79 -8.12
N LEU A 121 17.43 -18.07 -7.76
CA LEU A 121 16.18 -18.64 -7.26
C LEU A 121 15.73 -17.93 -5.99
N THR A 122 16.64 -17.71 -5.04
CA THR A 122 16.34 -17.05 -3.76
C THR A 122 15.80 -15.63 -3.97
N ARG A 123 16.40 -14.85 -4.89
CA ARG A 123 15.93 -13.48 -5.22
C ARG A 123 14.52 -13.48 -5.82
N ASN A 124 14.23 -14.42 -6.72
CA ASN A 124 12.91 -14.54 -7.35
C ASN A 124 11.84 -14.97 -6.34
N VAL A 125 12.15 -15.95 -5.49
CA VAL A 125 11.24 -16.37 -4.40
C VAL A 125 10.97 -15.21 -3.45
N LEU A 126 12.00 -14.47 -3.03
CA LEU A 126 11.82 -13.29 -2.18
C LEU A 126 10.93 -12.23 -2.87
N SER A 127 11.19 -11.92 -4.14
CA SER A 127 10.38 -10.95 -4.90
C SER A 127 8.93 -11.42 -5.06
N GLY A 128 8.69 -12.71 -5.30
CA GLY A 128 7.36 -13.31 -5.36
C GLY A 128 6.61 -13.21 -4.03
N ILE A 129 7.27 -13.51 -2.90
CA ILE A 129 6.69 -13.36 -1.56
C ILE A 129 6.29 -11.90 -1.31
N LEU A 130 7.15 -10.95 -1.69
CA LEU A 130 6.87 -9.51 -1.54
C LEU A 130 5.70 -9.07 -2.44
N ALA A 131 5.61 -9.56 -3.67
CA ALA A 131 4.50 -9.28 -4.57
C ALA A 131 3.17 -9.83 -4.03
N VAL A 132 3.16 -11.07 -3.52
CA VAL A 132 1.97 -11.65 -2.85
C VAL A 132 1.57 -10.83 -1.64
N HIS A 133 2.53 -10.45 -0.79
CA HIS A 133 2.25 -9.60 0.36
C HIS A 133 1.67 -8.23 -0.06
N ALA A 134 2.24 -7.59 -1.09
CA ALA A 134 1.73 -6.34 -1.63
C ALA A 134 0.28 -6.50 -2.12
N GLY A 135 -0.02 -7.58 -2.84
CA GLY A 135 -1.39 -7.94 -3.25
C GLY A 135 -2.35 -8.08 -2.07
N LEU A 136 -1.93 -8.76 -1.00
CA LEU A 136 -2.73 -8.90 0.23
C LEU A 136 -3.00 -7.56 0.92
N VAL A 137 -2.02 -6.66 0.96
CA VAL A 137 -2.17 -5.29 1.50
C VAL A 137 -3.20 -4.50 0.70
N ILE A 138 -3.11 -4.58 -0.63
CA ILE A 138 -4.05 -3.91 -1.55
C ILE A 138 -5.47 -4.43 -1.32
N ALA A 139 -5.64 -5.76 -1.28
CA ALA A 139 -6.91 -6.44 -1.11
C ALA A 139 -7.57 -6.16 0.25
N ARG A 140 -6.82 -6.23 1.36
CA ARG A 140 -7.36 -6.02 2.71
C ARG A 140 -7.93 -4.61 2.90
N GLY A 141 -7.26 -3.58 2.37
CA GLY A 141 -7.73 -2.21 2.47
C GLY A 141 -8.89 -1.86 1.52
N TRP A 142 -9.17 -2.71 0.52
CA TRP A 142 -10.11 -2.39 -0.56
C TRP A 142 -11.54 -2.13 -0.05
N ARG A 143 -12.10 -3.03 0.76
CA ARG A 143 -13.45 -2.87 1.33
C ARG A 143 -13.53 -1.72 2.33
N GLY A 144 -12.45 -1.35 3.01
CA GLY A 144 -12.44 -0.27 3.99
C GLY A 144 -12.26 1.13 3.40
N ASP A 145 -11.76 1.25 2.17
CA ASP A 145 -11.41 2.54 1.56
C ASP A 145 -12.65 3.39 1.31
N LEU A 146 -12.74 4.61 1.82
CA LEU A 146 -13.93 5.44 1.62
C LEU A 146 -13.85 6.24 0.32
N VAL A 147 -12.65 6.36 -0.27
CA VAL A 147 -12.40 7.16 -1.47
C VAL A 147 -12.56 6.29 -2.73
N GLU A 148 -13.56 6.62 -3.55
CA GLU A 148 -13.92 5.84 -4.74
C GLU A 148 -12.77 5.70 -5.75
N SER A 149 -12.03 6.77 -6.02
CA SER A 149 -10.89 6.71 -6.95
C SER A 149 -9.75 5.83 -6.42
N ARG A 150 -9.41 5.92 -5.12
CA ARG A 150 -8.40 5.07 -4.47
C ARG A 150 -8.82 3.60 -4.51
N ARG A 151 -10.11 3.32 -4.33
CA ARG A 151 -10.71 1.99 -4.45
C ARG A 151 -10.52 1.40 -5.84
N ARG A 152 -10.80 2.16 -6.91
CA ARG A 152 -10.60 1.71 -8.30
C ARG A 152 -9.13 1.41 -8.60
N VAL A 153 -8.23 2.26 -8.12
CA VAL A 153 -6.77 2.02 -8.24
C VAL A 153 -6.39 0.72 -7.55
N ARG A 154 -6.84 0.48 -6.31
CA ARG A 154 -6.55 -0.79 -5.61
C ARG A 154 -7.00 -1.99 -6.43
N GLY A 155 -8.21 -1.96 -6.99
CA GLY A 155 -8.73 -3.05 -7.83
C GLY A 155 -7.89 -3.29 -9.09
N ALA A 156 -7.59 -2.23 -9.85
CA ALA A 156 -6.77 -2.34 -11.06
C ALA A 156 -5.32 -2.78 -10.74
N LEU A 157 -4.72 -2.23 -9.68
CA LEU A 157 -3.41 -2.59 -9.19
C LEU A 157 -3.34 -4.06 -8.75
N LEU A 158 -4.36 -4.55 -8.05
CA LEU A 158 -4.45 -5.96 -7.66
C LEU A 158 -4.52 -6.86 -8.90
N GLY A 159 -5.27 -6.47 -9.93
CA GLY A 159 -5.31 -7.19 -11.20
C GLY A 159 -3.93 -7.25 -11.88
N LEU A 160 -3.23 -6.12 -11.98
CA LEU A 160 -1.89 -6.04 -12.57
C LEU A 160 -0.85 -6.85 -11.80
N VAL A 161 -0.83 -6.74 -10.46
CA VAL A 161 0.09 -7.53 -9.61
C VAL A 161 -0.22 -9.03 -9.70
N SER A 162 -1.48 -9.42 -9.70
CA SER A 162 -1.86 -10.83 -9.85
C SER A 162 -1.43 -11.39 -11.20
N LEU A 163 -1.66 -10.63 -12.27
CA LEU A 163 -1.24 -11.00 -13.62
C LEU A 163 0.28 -11.15 -13.71
N TYR A 164 1.03 -10.22 -13.13
CA TYR A 164 2.50 -10.30 -13.05
C TYR A 164 2.96 -11.56 -12.30
N VAL A 165 2.42 -11.84 -11.11
CA VAL A 165 2.79 -13.02 -10.32
C VAL A 165 2.46 -14.32 -11.05
N VAL A 166 1.28 -14.41 -11.69
CA VAL A 166 0.90 -15.59 -12.47
C VAL A 166 1.85 -15.80 -13.66
N MET A 167 2.19 -14.72 -14.36
CA MET A 167 3.12 -14.76 -15.48
C MET A 167 4.51 -15.20 -15.03
N GLU A 168 5.05 -14.65 -13.94
CA GLU A 168 6.35 -15.05 -13.36
C GLU A 168 6.39 -16.54 -12.96
N VAL A 169 5.33 -17.02 -12.31
CA VAL A 169 5.24 -18.44 -11.94
C VAL A 169 5.14 -19.33 -13.17
N ALA A 170 4.32 -18.96 -14.16
CA ALA A 170 4.19 -19.69 -15.41
C ALA A 170 5.52 -19.77 -16.15
N VAL A 171 6.22 -18.64 -16.28
CA VAL A 171 7.57 -18.55 -16.86
C VAL A 171 8.55 -19.47 -16.13
N SER A 172 8.55 -19.44 -14.79
CA SER A 172 9.43 -20.29 -13.97
C SER A 172 9.16 -21.78 -14.15
N ILE A 173 7.89 -22.19 -14.24
CA ILE A 173 7.51 -23.59 -14.47
C ILE A 173 7.92 -24.03 -15.87
N LEU A 174 7.61 -23.23 -16.89
CA LEU A 174 7.94 -23.56 -18.29
C LEU A 174 9.44 -23.72 -18.48
N HIS A 175 10.25 -22.84 -17.87
CA HIS A 175 11.71 -22.96 -17.87
C HIS A 175 12.21 -24.30 -17.32
N ARG A 176 11.54 -24.87 -16.31
CA ARG A 176 11.91 -26.17 -15.74
C ARG A 176 11.49 -27.35 -16.60
N LEU A 177 10.40 -27.22 -17.36
CA LEU A 177 9.87 -28.29 -18.20
C LEU A 177 10.66 -28.47 -19.50
N ASP A 178 11.16 -27.37 -20.06
CA ASP A 178 12.03 -27.38 -21.24
C ASP A 178 13.20 -26.40 -21.07
N PRO A 179 14.31 -26.86 -20.47
CA PRO A 179 15.51 -26.03 -20.32
C PRO A 179 16.22 -25.73 -21.65
N GLY A 180 15.97 -26.52 -22.71
CA GLY A 180 16.67 -26.47 -23.99
C GLY A 180 16.08 -25.47 -24.98
N HIS A 181 14.79 -25.17 -24.85
CA HIS A 181 14.15 -24.02 -25.47
C HIS A 181 13.82 -23.00 -24.40
N PRO A 182 14.66 -21.95 -24.18
CA PRO A 182 14.22 -20.82 -23.39
C PRO A 182 12.93 -20.35 -24.05
N TRP A 183 11.86 -20.21 -23.28
CA TRP A 183 10.46 -20.09 -23.70
C TRP A 183 10.14 -18.72 -24.39
N LEU A 184 11.13 -18.16 -25.10
CA LEU A 184 11.22 -17.30 -26.30
C LEU A 184 10.06 -16.38 -26.71
N ILE A 185 9.13 -16.08 -25.80
CA ILE A 185 8.08 -15.08 -26.01
C ILE A 185 7.96 -14.13 -24.80
N VAL A 186 8.43 -14.43 -23.57
CA VAL A 186 7.90 -13.68 -22.38
C VAL A 186 8.91 -12.99 -21.38
N SER A 187 10.23 -13.24 -21.28
CA SER A 187 10.96 -12.71 -20.07
C SER A 187 12.50 -12.61 -20.08
N VAL A 188 13.29 -13.08 -21.06
CA VAL A 188 14.72 -12.64 -21.16
C VAL A 188 15.22 -12.78 -22.60
N GLY A 189 15.67 -11.69 -23.21
CA GLY A 189 16.44 -11.71 -24.47
C GLY A 189 15.65 -11.67 -25.79
N GLU A 190 14.31 -11.72 -25.75
CA GLU A 190 13.45 -11.66 -26.95
C GLU A 190 12.33 -10.61 -26.78
N PRO A 191 11.97 -9.88 -27.85
CA PRO A 191 11.25 -8.61 -27.79
C PRO A 191 9.81 -8.67 -27.25
N LEU A 192 9.12 -9.81 -27.38
CA LEU A 192 7.70 -9.89 -27.02
C LEU A 192 7.45 -9.86 -25.51
N GLY A 193 8.37 -10.41 -24.74
CA GLY A 193 8.17 -10.61 -23.31
C GLY A 193 8.46 -9.40 -22.47
N GLY A 194 9.58 -8.78 -22.82
CA GLY A 194 9.90 -7.43 -22.42
C GLY A 194 8.76 -6.45 -22.68
N ALA A 195 8.18 -6.51 -23.88
CA ALA A 195 7.06 -5.66 -24.24
C ALA A 195 5.82 -5.90 -23.36
N ILE A 196 5.50 -7.14 -22.97
CA ILE A 196 4.38 -7.42 -22.06
C ILE A 196 4.63 -6.80 -20.69
N ILE A 197 5.81 -7.01 -20.10
CA ILE A 197 6.11 -6.46 -18.77
C ILE A 197 6.19 -4.92 -18.83
N ALA A 198 6.80 -4.37 -19.87
CA ALA A 198 6.82 -2.94 -20.12
C ALA A 198 5.41 -2.36 -20.30
N ALA A 199 4.48 -3.08 -20.96
CA ALA A 199 3.08 -2.69 -21.05
C ALA A 199 2.38 -2.72 -19.68
N LEU A 200 2.65 -3.71 -18.83
CA LEU A 200 2.14 -3.74 -17.46
C LEU A 200 2.67 -2.58 -16.62
N ILE A 201 3.96 -2.26 -16.74
CA ILE A 201 4.59 -1.11 -16.08
C ILE A 201 4.00 0.21 -16.60
N LEU A 202 3.78 0.33 -17.91
CA LEU A 202 3.13 1.48 -18.51
C LEU A 202 1.70 1.64 -18.00
N ALA A 203 0.91 0.56 -18.00
CA ALA A 203 -0.45 0.56 -17.46
C ALA A 203 -0.47 0.97 -15.97
N MET A 204 0.51 0.49 -15.20
CA MET A 204 0.71 0.86 -13.80
C MET A 204 0.98 2.36 -13.65
N ALA A 205 1.95 2.89 -14.40
CA ALA A 205 2.32 4.29 -14.34
C ALA A 205 1.14 5.21 -14.73
N VAL A 206 0.41 4.84 -15.78
CA VAL A 206 -0.81 5.56 -16.21
C VAL A 206 -1.88 5.53 -15.12
N LEU A 207 -2.12 4.38 -14.49
CA LEU A 207 -3.09 4.24 -13.40
C LEU A 207 -2.76 5.19 -12.22
N PHE A 208 -1.50 5.23 -11.80
CA PHE A 208 -1.07 6.14 -10.73
C PHE A 208 -1.15 7.61 -11.14
N LEU A 209 -0.80 7.95 -12.38
CA LEU A 209 -0.88 9.32 -12.89
C LEU A 209 -2.34 9.81 -12.97
N GLN A 210 -3.26 8.98 -13.43
CA GLN A 210 -4.69 9.31 -13.46
C GLN A 210 -5.26 9.49 -12.05
N ALA A 211 -4.78 8.72 -11.08
CA ALA A 211 -5.26 8.77 -9.71
C ALA A 211 -4.51 9.75 -8.80
N ARG A 212 -3.53 10.51 -9.33
CA ARG A 212 -2.61 11.36 -8.56
C ARG A 212 -3.31 12.27 -7.55
N ALA A 213 -4.39 12.92 -7.97
CA ALA A 213 -5.13 13.88 -7.17
C ALA A 213 -5.84 13.24 -5.97
N SER A 214 -6.06 11.93 -6.01
CA SER A 214 -6.71 11.21 -4.91
C SER A 214 -5.75 10.42 -4.03
N LEU A 215 -4.60 10.05 -4.56
CA LEU A 215 -3.58 9.29 -3.84
C LEU A 215 -2.56 10.19 -3.14
N PHE A 216 -2.20 11.31 -3.78
CA PHE A 216 -1.02 12.08 -3.41
C PHE A 216 -1.33 13.51 -2.95
N GLU A 217 -2.58 13.96 -3.06
CA GLU A 217 -3.02 15.26 -2.56
C GLU A 217 -3.68 15.14 -1.17
N PRO A 218 -3.64 16.21 -0.35
CA PRO A 218 -4.43 16.30 0.87
C PRO A 218 -5.92 16.13 0.55
N ALA A 219 -6.69 15.61 1.49
CA ALA A 219 -8.13 15.44 1.29
C ALA A 219 -8.73 16.84 1.18
N ARG A 220 -9.01 17.28 -0.05
CA ARG A 220 -9.73 18.52 -0.26
C ARG A 220 -11.13 18.29 0.31
N ARG A 221 -11.49 19.05 1.35
CA ARG A 221 -12.88 19.14 1.81
C ARG A 221 -13.65 19.68 0.60
N VAL A 222 -14.31 18.79 -0.14
CA VAL A 222 -15.14 19.19 -1.27
C VAL A 222 -16.24 20.04 -0.64
N GLU A 223 -16.20 21.35 -0.87
CA GLU A 223 -17.34 22.22 -0.63
C GLU A 223 -18.48 21.62 -1.43
N ALA A 224 -19.46 21.05 -0.73
CA ALA A 224 -20.54 20.31 -1.33
C ALA A 224 -21.24 21.23 -2.34
N ALA A 225 -21.23 20.84 -3.63
CA ALA A 225 -22.07 21.48 -4.62
C ALA A 225 -23.53 21.41 -4.13
N GLN A 226 -24.14 22.58 -4.04
CA GLN A 226 -25.38 22.83 -3.32
C GLN A 226 -26.60 22.27 -4.08
N ASP A 227 -26.93 20.99 -3.87
CA ASP A 227 -28.30 20.49 -4.07
C ASP A 227 -29.04 20.48 -2.72
N PRO A 228 -30.01 21.40 -2.50
CA PRO A 228 -30.74 21.51 -1.23
C PRO A 228 -31.48 20.23 -0.82
N ARG A 229 -31.97 19.43 -1.78
CA ARG A 229 -32.72 18.20 -1.50
C ARG A 229 -31.77 17.06 -1.12
N GLY A 230 -30.66 16.93 -1.84
CA GLY A 230 -29.58 16.02 -1.48
C GLY A 230 -29.00 16.31 -0.08
N ASP A 231 -28.89 17.59 0.27
CA ASP A 231 -28.36 18.03 1.56
C ASP A 231 -29.29 17.70 2.74
N ALA A 232 -30.61 17.84 2.59
CA ALA A 232 -31.57 17.47 3.64
C ALA A 232 -31.56 15.96 3.95
N ALA A 233 -31.55 15.12 2.91
CA ALA A 233 -31.51 13.67 3.09
C ALA A 233 -30.15 13.20 3.63
N ASP A 234 -29.04 13.85 3.24
CA ASP A 234 -27.71 13.57 3.79
C ASP A 234 -27.59 14.03 5.27
N ARG A 235 -28.26 15.12 5.68
CA ARG A 235 -28.38 15.51 7.10
C ARG A 235 -29.09 14.45 7.93
N ALA A 236 -30.28 14.00 7.51
CA ALA A 236 -31.02 12.95 8.22
C ALA A 236 -30.22 11.62 8.29
N ALA A 237 -29.51 11.27 7.21
CA ALA A 237 -28.61 10.11 7.22
C ALA A 237 -27.45 10.28 8.20
N LEU A 238 -26.88 11.48 8.30
CA LEU A 238 -25.79 11.80 9.22
C LEU A 238 -26.25 11.74 10.68
N GLU A 239 -27.44 12.26 10.99
CA GLU A 239 -28.04 12.19 12.33
C GLU A 239 -28.23 10.74 12.77
N ARG A 240 -28.78 9.87 11.91
CA ARG A 240 -28.93 8.43 12.23
C ARG A 240 -27.58 7.75 12.45
N LEU A 241 -26.58 8.07 11.63
CA LEU A 241 -25.22 7.58 11.83
C LEU A 241 -24.66 8.04 13.18
N GLN A 242 -24.75 9.33 13.50
CA GLN A 242 -24.26 9.88 14.76
C GLN A 242 -24.98 9.27 15.97
N ALA A 243 -26.30 9.12 15.91
CA ALA A 243 -27.09 8.46 16.95
C ALA A 243 -26.63 7.00 17.15
N ARG A 244 -26.40 6.27 16.07
CA ARG A 244 -25.89 4.89 16.14
C ARG A 244 -24.51 4.80 16.78
N MET A 245 -23.62 5.74 16.45
CA MET A 245 -22.27 5.79 17.03
C MET A 245 -22.27 6.27 18.49
N ALA A 246 -23.20 7.17 18.86
CA ALA A 246 -23.42 7.59 20.24
C ALA A 246 -23.94 6.43 21.11
N ALA A 247 -24.80 5.57 20.56
CA ALA A 247 -25.24 4.32 21.17
C ALA A 247 -24.18 3.19 21.09
N GLU A 248 -22.90 3.55 21.03
CA GLU A 248 -21.74 2.65 21.07
C GLU A 248 -21.70 1.53 20.02
N GLY A 249 -22.34 1.75 18.85
CA GLY A 249 -22.34 0.77 17.76
C GLY A 249 -20.96 0.36 17.24
N TRP A 250 -19.95 1.19 17.51
CA TRP A 250 -18.54 0.95 17.20
C TRP A 250 -17.86 -0.13 18.07
N ARG A 251 -18.44 -0.56 19.20
CA ARG A 251 -17.85 -1.59 20.08
C ARG A 251 -17.89 -3.00 19.49
N ARG A 252 -18.68 -3.24 18.44
CA ARG A 252 -18.77 -4.57 17.83
C ARG A 252 -17.46 -4.95 17.14
N GLU A 253 -16.92 -6.12 17.48
CA GLU A 253 -15.79 -6.70 16.76
C GLU A 253 -16.15 -6.95 15.29
N GLY A 254 -15.21 -6.71 14.38
CA GLY A 254 -15.43 -6.98 12.95
C GLY A 254 -16.49 -6.09 12.27
N LEU A 255 -16.88 -4.96 12.88
CA LEU A 255 -17.77 -3.98 12.26
C LEU A 255 -17.25 -3.59 10.86
N THR A 256 -18.06 -3.85 9.84
CA THR A 256 -17.80 -3.44 8.45
C THR A 256 -18.73 -2.33 8.03
N ILE A 257 -18.34 -1.60 6.97
CA ILE A 257 -19.19 -0.55 6.42
C ILE A 257 -20.49 -1.09 5.81
N GLY A 258 -20.47 -2.29 5.23
CA GLY A 258 -21.67 -2.96 4.70
C GLY A 258 -22.67 -3.24 5.81
N ALA A 259 -22.21 -3.85 6.91
CA ALA A 259 -23.06 -4.13 8.07
C ALA A 259 -23.63 -2.84 8.70
N LEU A 260 -22.84 -1.76 8.77
CA LEU A 260 -23.34 -0.48 9.25
C LEU A 260 -24.34 0.18 8.27
N ALA A 261 -24.13 0.02 6.97
CA ALA A 261 -25.04 0.52 5.95
C ALA A 261 -26.41 -0.17 6.01
N GLU A 262 -26.40 -1.50 6.19
CA GLU A 262 -27.62 -2.30 6.41
C GLU A 262 -28.36 -1.87 7.67
N GLU A 263 -27.66 -1.71 8.82
CA GLU A 263 -28.25 -1.21 10.07
C GLU A 263 -28.90 0.17 9.92
N LEU A 264 -28.32 1.03 9.10
CA LEU A 264 -28.82 2.38 8.84
C LEU A 264 -29.83 2.45 7.69
N ALA A 265 -30.18 1.31 7.08
CA ALA A 265 -30.99 1.25 5.85
C ALA A 265 -30.48 2.25 4.79
N LEU A 266 -29.17 2.26 4.55
CA LEU A 266 -28.50 3.10 3.55
C LEU A 266 -27.80 2.25 2.50
N PRO A 267 -27.77 2.71 1.24
CA PRO A 267 -26.82 2.17 0.28
C PRO A 267 -25.38 2.39 0.75
N GLU A 268 -24.54 1.35 0.67
CA GLU A 268 -23.15 1.40 1.16
C GLU A 268 -22.33 2.54 0.54
N HIS A 269 -22.50 2.78 -0.77
CA HIS A 269 -21.83 3.87 -1.47
C HIS A 269 -22.20 5.26 -0.91
N ARG A 270 -23.45 5.42 -0.43
CA ARG A 270 -23.92 6.65 0.19
C ARG A 270 -23.31 6.84 1.57
N LEU A 271 -23.22 5.77 2.37
CA LEU A 271 -22.56 5.81 3.67
C LEU A 271 -21.06 6.13 3.52
N ARG A 272 -20.37 5.54 2.53
CA ARG A 272 -18.98 5.87 2.21
C ARG A 272 -18.79 7.35 1.93
N ARG A 273 -19.63 7.90 1.05
CA ARG A 273 -19.61 9.32 0.68
C ARG A 273 -19.83 10.22 1.89
N LEU A 274 -20.80 9.87 2.74
CA LEU A 274 -21.16 10.64 3.92
C LEU A 274 -20.01 10.68 4.93
N ILE A 275 -19.41 9.53 5.26
CA ILE A 275 -18.27 9.46 6.19
C ILE A 275 -17.05 10.21 5.59
N ASN A 276 -16.79 10.05 4.30
CA ASN A 276 -15.63 10.70 3.69
C ASN A 276 -15.78 12.22 3.57
N GLN A 277 -16.89 12.69 2.99
CA GLN A 277 -17.07 14.10 2.64
C GLN A 277 -17.53 14.95 3.83
N ARG A 278 -18.39 14.42 4.71
CA ARG A 278 -18.92 15.17 5.86
C ARG A 278 -18.10 15.00 7.12
N LEU A 279 -17.52 13.82 7.36
CA LEU A 279 -16.73 13.52 8.56
C LEU A 279 -15.21 13.51 8.32
N GLY A 280 -14.77 13.54 7.06
CA GLY A 280 -13.35 13.71 6.71
C GLY A 280 -12.49 12.45 6.81
N HIS A 281 -13.08 11.27 7.05
CA HIS A 281 -12.30 10.03 7.15
C HIS A 281 -12.01 9.43 5.77
N ARG A 282 -10.78 8.98 5.53
CA ARG A 282 -10.35 8.35 4.28
C ARG A 282 -10.62 6.85 4.23
N ASN A 283 -10.63 6.20 5.38
CA ASN A 283 -10.94 4.78 5.51
C ASN A 283 -11.92 4.53 6.67
N PHE A 284 -12.70 3.46 6.57
CA PHE A 284 -13.73 3.13 7.55
C PHE A 284 -13.15 2.74 8.91
N ALA A 285 -11.97 2.10 8.92
CA ALA A 285 -11.30 1.72 10.16
C ALA A 285 -10.91 2.94 10.99
N ASP A 286 -10.40 4.01 10.38
CA ASP A 286 -10.08 5.28 11.04
C ASP A 286 -11.34 5.91 11.64
N PHE A 287 -12.46 5.88 10.91
CA PHE A 287 -13.74 6.37 11.41
C PHE A 287 -14.20 5.61 12.66
N VAL A 288 -14.12 4.28 12.67
CA VAL A 288 -14.48 3.50 13.86
C VAL A 288 -13.46 3.67 14.98
N ASN A 289 -12.17 3.71 14.63
CA ASN A 289 -11.07 3.86 15.59
C ASN A 289 -11.12 5.21 16.29
N SER A 290 -11.59 6.30 15.66
CA SER A 290 -11.69 7.58 16.36
C SER A 290 -12.60 7.49 17.59
N TYR A 291 -13.71 6.75 17.52
CA TYR A 291 -14.57 6.51 18.69
C TYR A 291 -13.90 5.57 19.71
N ARG A 292 -13.31 4.47 19.22
CA ARG A 292 -12.66 3.47 20.09
C ARG A 292 -11.49 4.04 20.87
N ILE A 293 -10.65 4.87 20.24
CA ILE A 293 -9.50 5.48 20.89
C ILE A 293 -9.94 6.52 21.92
N GLU A 294 -10.96 7.33 21.65
CA GLU A 294 -11.50 8.26 22.66
C GLU A 294 -12.12 7.53 23.85
N ALA A 295 -12.77 6.38 23.63
CA ALA A 295 -13.21 5.52 24.73
C ALA A 295 -12.04 4.88 25.48
N ALA A 296 -10.99 4.43 24.78
CA ALA A 296 -9.79 3.87 25.39
C ALA A 296 -9.06 4.88 26.27
N LYS A 297 -8.88 6.13 25.82
CA LYS A 297 -8.26 7.20 26.61
C LYS A 297 -8.97 7.39 27.95
N ARG A 298 -10.32 7.43 27.92
CA ARG A 298 -11.15 7.57 29.13
C ARG A 298 -10.95 6.39 30.08
N ARG A 299 -11.07 5.14 29.59
CA ARG A 299 -10.88 3.94 30.41
C ARG A 299 -9.47 3.79 30.96
N LEU A 300 -8.44 4.16 30.19
CA LEU A 300 -7.05 4.10 30.63
C LEU A 300 -6.70 5.18 31.65
N ALA A 301 -7.42 6.29 31.69
CA ALA A 301 -7.24 7.37 32.67
C ALA A 301 -8.09 7.18 33.94
N ASP A 302 -9.06 6.26 33.93
CA ASP A 302 -9.98 6.03 35.04
C ASP A 302 -9.29 5.18 36.15
N PRO A 303 -9.17 5.70 37.39
CA PRO A 303 -8.64 4.94 38.52
C PRO A 303 -9.40 3.63 38.81
N GLY A 304 -10.70 3.58 38.49
CA GLY A 304 -11.52 2.37 38.63
C GLY A 304 -11.10 1.23 37.70
N ASP A 305 -10.52 1.57 36.54
CA ASP A 305 -10.02 0.62 35.55
C ASP A 305 -8.51 0.35 35.66
N ALA A 306 -7.83 0.88 36.71
CA ALA A 306 -6.37 0.79 36.85
C ALA A 306 -5.86 -0.67 36.84
N ARG A 307 -6.63 -1.60 37.41
CA ARG A 307 -6.31 -3.04 37.44
C ARG A 307 -6.74 -3.81 36.18
N THR A 308 -7.59 -3.22 35.36
CA THR A 308 -8.01 -3.82 34.09
C THR A 308 -6.83 -3.83 33.13
N THR A 309 -6.51 -4.98 32.54
CA THR A 309 -5.38 -5.05 31.60
C THR A 309 -5.67 -4.24 30.34
N VAL A 310 -4.62 -3.70 29.72
CA VAL A 310 -4.73 -2.98 28.44
C VAL A 310 -5.39 -3.87 27.37
N ALA A 311 -5.09 -5.18 27.39
CA ALA A 311 -5.69 -6.15 26.49
C ALA A 311 -7.20 -6.31 26.71
N ALA A 312 -7.65 -6.45 27.96
CA ALA A 312 -9.08 -6.53 28.28
C ALA A 312 -9.82 -5.26 27.81
N ILE A 313 -9.27 -4.08 28.07
CA ILE A 313 -9.85 -2.82 27.57
C ILE A 313 -9.94 -2.81 26.04
N ALA A 314 -8.89 -3.27 25.34
CA ALA A 314 -8.91 -3.32 23.88
C ALA A 314 -10.02 -4.25 23.35
N PHE A 315 -10.18 -5.44 23.92
CA PHE A 315 -11.21 -6.39 23.53
C PHE A 315 -12.62 -5.85 23.80
N ASP A 316 -12.86 -5.22 24.96
CA ASP A 316 -14.14 -4.59 25.32
C ASP A 316 -14.54 -3.44 24.38
N LEU A 317 -13.56 -2.83 23.69
CA LEU A 317 -13.76 -1.76 22.72
C LEU A 317 -13.91 -2.28 21.28
N GLY A 318 -13.93 -3.60 21.08
CA GLY A 318 -14.19 -4.24 19.78
C GLY A 318 -12.97 -4.50 18.92
N TYR A 319 -11.76 -4.48 19.48
CA TYR A 319 -10.56 -4.95 18.78
C TYR A 319 -10.45 -6.47 18.88
N GLY A 320 -10.27 -7.17 17.76
CA GLY A 320 -10.03 -8.63 17.77
C GLY A 320 -8.61 -9.04 18.17
N SER A 321 -7.68 -8.08 18.31
CA SER A 321 -6.33 -8.34 18.80
C SER A 321 -5.66 -7.07 19.32
N LEU A 322 -4.66 -7.24 20.19
CA LEU A 322 -3.94 -6.13 20.83
C LEU A 322 -3.05 -5.34 19.85
N GLY A 323 -2.52 -5.99 18.81
CA GLY A 323 -1.62 -5.35 17.84
C GLY A 323 -2.24 -4.14 17.13
N PRO A 324 -3.39 -4.27 16.47
CA PRO A 324 -4.13 -3.16 15.86
C PRO A 324 -4.48 -2.04 16.86
N PHE A 325 -4.90 -2.39 18.08
CA PHE A 325 -5.20 -1.41 19.12
C PHE A 325 -3.97 -0.57 19.48
N ASN A 326 -2.85 -1.21 19.81
CA ASN A 326 -1.62 -0.51 20.18
C ASN A 326 -1.14 0.43 19.08
N ARG A 327 -1.23 0.00 17.81
CA ARG A 327 -0.88 0.84 16.66
C ARG A 327 -1.81 2.06 16.53
N ALA A 328 -3.12 1.84 16.58
CA ALA A 328 -4.10 2.91 16.48
C ALA A 328 -3.98 3.92 17.63
N PHE A 329 -3.76 3.43 18.86
CA PHE A 329 -3.61 4.27 20.04
C PHE A 329 -2.34 5.14 19.93
N ARG A 330 -1.19 4.53 19.62
CA ARG A 330 0.06 5.27 19.46
C ARG A 330 0.03 6.26 18.31
N ALA A 331 -0.62 5.92 17.20
CA ALA A 331 -0.81 6.84 16.08
C ALA A 331 -1.64 8.08 16.49
N ALA A 332 -2.62 7.91 17.38
CA ALA A 332 -3.49 8.98 17.83
C ALA A 332 -2.93 9.82 19.00
N THR A 333 -2.09 9.23 19.86
CA THR A 333 -1.63 9.88 21.10
C THR A 333 -0.12 10.14 21.15
N GLY A 334 0.67 9.51 20.28
CA GLY A 334 2.13 9.50 20.35
C GLY A 334 2.71 8.52 21.40
N LEU A 335 1.88 8.01 22.31
CA LEU A 335 2.27 7.15 23.43
C LEU A 335 1.70 5.74 23.28
N SER A 336 2.35 4.74 23.86
CA SER A 336 1.70 3.44 24.07
C SER A 336 0.55 3.56 25.08
N PRO A 337 -0.45 2.66 25.05
CA PRO A 337 -1.54 2.66 26.01
C PRO A 337 -1.06 2.61 27.48
N THR A 338 0.00 1.86 27.76
CA THR A 338 0.59 1.73 29.10
C THR A 338 1.25 3.03 29.55
N GLU A 339 2.02 3.68 28.67
CA GLU A 339 2.63 4.99 28.95
C GLU A 339 1.56 6.06 29.19
N TRP A 340 0.51 6.08 28.36
CA TRP A 340 -0.64 6.99 28.55
C TRP A 340 -1.31 6.79 29.91
N ARG A 341 -1.60 5.53 30.26
CA ARG A 341 -2.21 5.19 31.55
C ARG A 341 -1.36 5.68 32.72
N ARG A 342 -0.05 5.41 32.71
CA ARG A 342 0.86 5.87 33.76
C ARG A 342 0.86 7.40 33.86
N ALA A 343 0.96 8.09 32.73
CA ALA A 343 0.98 9.55 32.72
C ALA A 343 -0.31 10.17 33.28
N GLU A 344 -1.48 9.65 32.91
CA GLU A 344 -2.77 10.17 33.38
C GLU A 344 -3.05 9.78 34.85
N LEU A 345 -2.73 8.55 35.26
CA LEU A 345 -2.89 8.13 36.66
C LEU A 345 -1.89 8.84 37.58
N ALA A 346 -0.69 9.18 37.13
CA ALA A 346 0.24 9.99 37.93
C ALA A 346 -0.36 11.37 38.27
N ARG A 347 -1.17 11.93 37.36
CA ARG A 347 -1.86 13.21 37.58
C ARG A 347 -3.06 13.10 38.52
N THR A 348 -3.83 12.02 38.43
CA THR A 348 -5.10 11.88 39.15
C THR A 348 -5.01 11.05 40.44
N SER A 349 -4.06 10.12 40.52
CA SER A 349 -3.88 9.17 41.63
C SER A 349 -2.45 8.56 41.66
N PRO A 350 -1.46 9.28 42.23
CA PRO A 350 -0.04 8.90 42.16
C PRO A 350 0.29 7.49 42.64
N LYS A 351 -0.36 7.03 43.72
CA LYS A 351 -0.17 5.68 44.27
C LYS A 351 -0.59 4.55 43.31
N LEU A 352 -1.56 4.81 42.42
CA LEU A 352 -1.99 3.84 41.41
C LEU A 352 -1.05 3.80 40.21
N SER A 353 -0.37 4.92 39.90
CA SER A 353 0.59 4.99 38.81
C SER A 353 1.83 4.11 39.03
N GLU A 354 2.22 3.85 40.27
CA GLU A 354 3.36 2.99 40.59
C GLU A 354 3.00 1.49 40.47
N ALA A 355 1.72 1.16 40.56
CA ALA A 355 1.21 -0.21 40.56
C ALA A 355 0.87 -0.76 39.16
N VAL A 356 0.91 0.11 38.14
CA VAL A 356 0.59 -0.19 36.73
C VAL A 356 1.81 0.10 35.89
#